data_AF-A0A7Y5NEZ0-F1
#
_entry.id   AF-A0A7Y5NEZ0-F1
#
_cell.length_a   1.000
_cell.length_b   1.000
_cell.length_c   1.000
_cell.angle_alpha   90.00
_cell.angle_beta   90.00
_cell.angle_gamma   90.00
#
_symmetry.space_group_name_H-M   'P 1'
#
loop_
_entity.id
_entity.type
_entity.pdbx_description
1 polymer ?
#
loop_
_entity_poly.entity_id
_entity_poly.type
_entity_poly.pdbx_seq_one_letter_code
_entity_poly.pdbx_strand_id
1 'polypeptide(L)'
;MNPLNLLPEDVQCPNCGVELKLSEEERTRRQFTCSVCRESFTVKPDAMYCPQCGAEYRPEIIECSDCRVPLVETLTEEAPEQEPDKYVEIMSTFNAADMAVIKSILDMEKIAYYLHDENFHAIYPAIQPVKIFVREDQVETAIELLQVLDSQVTTSSQTTEEGDDEISGRKE
;
A
#
# COMPACT_ATOMS: atom_id res chain seq x y z
N MET A 1 9.69 -4.21 -15.03
CA MET A 1 11.09 -4.45 -14.62
C MET A 1 11.51 -3.24 -13.83
N ASN A 2 11.60 -3.36 -12.50
CA ASN A 2 11.75 -2.22 -11.61
C ASN A 2 13.23 -1.77 -11.58
N PRO A 3 13.56 -0.55 -12.06
CA PRO A 3 14.95 -0.05 -12.11
C PRO A 3 15.56 0.21 -10.72
N LEU A 4 14.77 0.12 -9.65
CA LEU A 4 15.18 0.47 -8.28
C LEU A 4 15.82 -0.67 -7.48
N ASN A 5 15.98 -1.85 -8.08
CA ASN A 5 16.65 -3.02 -7.48
C ASN A 5 18.02 -3.32 -8.11
N LEU A 6 18.56 -2.33 -8.83
CA LEU A 6 19.84 -2.44 -9.52
C LEU A 6 20.96 -2.03 -8.56
N LEU A 7 21.92 -2.94 -8.33
CA LEU A 7 23.22 -2.67 -7.70
C LEU A 7 23.81 -1.34 -8.19
N PRO A 8 24.63 -0.58 -7.44
CA PRO A 8 25.18 0.68 -7.94
C PRO A 8 25.92 0.52 -9.29
N GLU A 9 25.94 1.58 -10.11
CA GLU A 9 26.63 1.58 -11.42
C GLU A 9 28.14 1.32 -11.28
N ASP A 10 28.71 1.72 -10.15
CA ASP A 10 30.11 1.54 -9.82
C ASP A 10 30.23 0.58 -8.61
N VAL A 11 30.97 -0.52 -8.78
CA VAL A 11 31.28 -1.46 -7.69
C VAL A 11 32.78 -1.68 -7.57
N GLN A 12 33.28 -1.85 -6.35
CA GLN A 12 34.69 -2.16 -6.11
C GLN A 12 34.92 -3.66 -6.08
N CYS A 13 35.92 -4.15 -6.82
CA CYS A 13 36.32 -5.55 -6.75
C CYS A 13 36.94 -5.86 -5.38
N PRO A 14 36.44 -6.87 -4.63
CA PRO A 14 36.97 -7.21 -3.31
C PRO A 14 38.39 -7.79 -3.34
N ASN A 15 38.87 -8.22 -4.51
CA ASN A 15 40.20 -8.82 -4.65
C ASN A 15 41.29 -7.78 -4.96
N CYS A 16 41.02 -6.83 -5.86
CA CYS A 16 42.03 -5.86 -6.30
C CYS A 16 41.65 -4.38 -6.09
N GLY A 17 40.45 -4.10 -5.56
CA GLY A 17 39.99 -2.75 -5.25
C GLY A 17 39.70 -1.85 -6.46
N VAL A 18 39.69 -2.40 -7.67
CA VAL A 18 39.39 -1.61 -8.87
C VAL A 18 37.90 -1.29 -8.94
N GLU A 19 37.58 -0.06 -9.32
CA GLU A 19 36.22 0.39 -9.60
C GLU A 19 35.78 -0.14 -10.98
N LEU A 20 34.64 -0.83 -11.01
CA LEU A 20 34.08 -1.44 -12.21
C LEU A 20 32.74 -0.79 -12.51
N LYS A 21 32.58 -0.33 -13.77
CA LYS A 21 31.31 0.17 -14.29
C LYS A 21 30.48 -1.00 -14.81
N LEU A 22 29.30 -1.17 -14.25
CA LEU A 22 28.39 -2.26 -14.57
C LEU A 22 27.28 -1.79 -15.50
N SER A 23 26.97 -2.60 -16.51
CA SER A 23 25.75 -2.42 -17.32
C SER A 23 24.49 -2.88 -16.57
N GLU A 24 23.30 -2.40 -16.96
CA GLU A 24 22.02 -2.78 -16.34
C GLU A 24 21.77 -4.30 -16.34
N GLU A 25 22.20 -5.00 -17.41
CA GLU A 25 22.10 -6.46 -17.50
C GLU A 25 22.98 -7.17 -16.48
N GLU A 26 24.19 -6.68 -16.23
CA GLU A 26 25.11 -7.22 -15.23
C GLU A 26 24.60 -6.92 -13.81
N ARG A 27 24.11 -5.70 -13.58
CA ARG A 27 23.51 -5.26 -12.31
C ARG A 27 22.34 -6.17 -11.89
N THR A 28 21.58 -6.67 -12.84
CA THR A 28 20.48 -7.62 -12.61
C THR A 28 20.98 -9.02 -12.23
N ARG A 29 22.11 -9.48 -12.80
CA ARG A 29 22.64 -10.84 -12.60
C ARG A 29 23.44 -11.00 -11.30
N ARG A 30 23.87 -9.90 -10.67
CA ARG A 30 24.66 -9.87 -9.41
C ARG A 30 25.97 -10.69 -9.42
N GLN A 31 26.40 -11.16 -10.57
CA GLN A 31 27.63 -11.93 -10.76
C GLN A 31 28.50 -11.22 -11.79
N PHE A 32 29.73 -10.89 -11.40
CA PHE A 32 30.63 -10.05 -12.19
C PHE A 32 32.00 -10.69 -12.27
N THR A 33 32.72 -10.40 -13.34
CA THR A 33 34.13 -10.78 -13.49
C THR A 33 34.97 -9.53 -13.55
N CYS A 34 35.97 -9.42 -12.68
CA CYS A 34 36.85 -8.26 -12.68
C CYS A 34 37.71 -8.22 -13.96
N SER A 35 37.75 -7.07 -14.64
CA SER A 35 38.58 -6.88 -15.84
C SER A 35 40.09 -6.90 -15.56
N VAL A 36 40.49 -6.62 -14.32
CA VAL A 36 41.90 -6.55 -13.90
C VAL A 36 42.39 -7.90 -13.38
N CYS A 37 41.72 -8.46 -12.37
CA CYS A 37 42.17 -9.70 -11.72
C CYS A 37 41.47 -10.97 -12.24
N ARG A 38 40.46 -10.84 -13.11
CA ARG A 38 39.66 -11.95 -13.69
C ARG A 38 38.92 -12.82 -12.68
N GLU A 39 38.85 -12.38 -11.43
CA GLU A 39 38.09 -13.08 -10.39
C GLU A 39 36.60 -12.83 -10.58
N SER A 40 35.79 -13.89 -10.42
CA SER A 40 34.34 -13.75 -10.40
C SER A 40 33.84 -13.56 -8.97
N PHE A 41 32.97 -12.58 -8.75
CA PHE A 41 32.46 -12.25 -7.43
C PHE A 41 30.99 -11.82 -7.49
N THR A 42 30.33 -11.89 -6.33
CA THR A 42 28.97 -11.39 -6.12
C THR A 42 29.01 -10.17 -5.21
N VAL A 43 28.18 -9.18 -5.51
CA VAL A 43 28.04 -7.98 -4.67
C VAL A 43 26.84 -8.19 -3.76
N LYS A 44 27.06 -8.09 -2.45
CA LYS A 44 25.98 -8.05 -1.47
C LYS A 44 25.49 -6.61 -1.31
N PRO A 45 24.20 -6.38 -1.09
CA PRO A 45 23.70 -5.05 -0.74
C PRO A 45 24.35 -4.57 0.57
N ASP A 46 24.62 -3.27 0.67
CA ASP A 46 25.26 -2.65 1.83
C ASP A 46 24.34 -2.62 3.07
N ALA A 47 23.02 -2.58 2.84
CA ALA A 47 22.01 -2.53 3.88
C ALA A 47 20.71 -3.25 3.45
N MET A 48 19.89 -3.58 4.45
CA MET A 48 18.52 -4.07 4.32
C MET A 48 17.59 -3.12 5.08
N TYR A 49 16.35 -3.00 4.66
CA TYR A 49 15.39 -2.05 5.23
C TYR A 49 14.06 -2.75 5.53
N CYS A 50 13.40 -2.33 6.62
CA CYS A 50 12.05 -2.79 6.89
C CYS A 50 11.02 -1.99 6.08
N PRO A 51 10.20 -2.62 5.24
CA PRO A 51 9.22 -1.89 4.41
C PRO A 51 8.09 -1.25 5.22
N GLN A 52 7.91 -1.64 6.50
CA GLN A 52 6.83 -1.14 7.35
C GLN A 52 7.28 0.01 8.26
N CYS A 53 8.45 -0.07 8.88
CA CYS A 53 8.94 0.95 9.82
C CYS A 53 10.11 1.78 9.28
N GLY A 54 10.69 1.40 8.14
CA GLY A 54 11.83 2.08 7.53
C GLY A 54 13.17 1.85 8.24
N ALA A 55 13.23 0.97 9.26
CA ALA A 55 14.47 0.70 9.99
C ALA A 55 15.52 0.04 9.10
N GLU A 56 16.77 0.49 9.25
CA GLU A 56 17.95 -0.02 8.55
C GLU A 56 18.59 -1.18 9.32
N TYR A 57 18.99 -2.22 8.59
CA TYR A 57 19.56 -3.46 9.08
C TYR A 57 20.79 -3.85 8.28
N ARG A 58 21.64 -4.67 8.91
CA ARG A 58 22.75 -5.33 8.22
C ARG A 58 22.19 -6.39 7.24
N PRO A 59 22.87 -6.63 6.11
CA PRO A 59 22.43 -7.60 5.10
C PRO A 59 22.39 -9.07 5.56
N GLU A 60 22.96 -9.38 6.72
CA GLU A 60 22.86 -10.70 7.36
C GLU A 60 21.51 -10.95 8.05
N ILE A 61 20.74 -9.88 8.29
CA ILE A 61 19.42 -9.93 8.91
C ILE A 61 18.39 -9.94 7.80
N ILE A 62 17.45 -10.90 7.85
CA ILE A 62 16.43 -11.10 6.83
C ILE A 62 15.01 -10.75 7.31
N GLU A 63 14.83 -10.52 8.62
CA GLU A 63 13.54 -10.26 9.26
C GLU A 63 13.66 -9.10 10.25
N CYS A 64 12.68 -8.19 10.24
CA CYS A 64 12.60 -7.09 11.20
C CYS A 64 12.25 -7.59 12.61
N SER A 65 13.03 -7.20 13.61
CA SER A 65 12.81 -7.53 15.03
C SER A 65 11.45 -7.06 15.57
N ASP A 66 10.96 -5.93 15.06
CA ASP A 66 9.79 -5.23 15.59
C ASP A 66 8.53 -5.57 14.78
N CYS A 67 8.62 -5.46 13.45
CA CYS A 67 7.49 -5.71 12.55
C CYS A 67 7.31 -7.19 12.18
N ARG A 68 8.36 -8.02 12.34
CA ARG A 68 8.39 -9.44 11.91
C ARG A 68 7.96 -9.65 10.46
N VAL A 69 8.42 -8.75 9.60
CA VAL A 69 8.24 -8.83 8.15
C VAL A 69 9.60 -9.04 7.48
N PRO A 70 9.64 -9.66 6.28
CA PRO A 70 10.86 -9.76 5.50
C PRO A 70 11.45 -8.38 5.17
N LEU A 71 12.77 -8.26 5.28
CA LEU A 71 13.49 -7.03 4.93
C LEU A 71 13.73 -6.95 3.42
N VAL A 72 13.80 -5.71 2.91
CA VAL A 72 14.00 -5.39 1.49
C VAL A 72 15.29 -4.61 1.28
N GLU A 73 15.91 -4.71 0.11
CA GLU A 73 17.19 -4.03 -0.16
C GLU A 73 17.04 -2.53 -0.40
N THR A 74 15.87 -2.09 -0.85
CA THR A 74 15.54 -0.67 -1.07
C THR A 74 14.11 -0.40 -0.63
N LEU A 75 13.89 0.75 0.02
CA LEU A 75 12.56 1.26 0.32
C LEU A 75 12.03 1.93 -0.95
N THR A 76 11.33 1.17 -1.80
CA THR A 76 10.56 1.76 -2.89
C THR A 76 9.32 2.44 -2.29
N GLU A 77 9.16 3.75 -2.50
CA GLU A 77 7.96 4.54 -2.14
C GLU A 77 6.74 4.21 -3.00
N GLU A 78 6.88 3.33 -3.99
CA GLU A 78 5.78 2.91 -4.84
C GLU A 78 4.97 1.86 -4.07
N ALA A 79 3.81 2.30 -3.60
CA ALA A 79 2.71 1.44 -3.21
C ALA A 79 2.65 0.26 -4.20
N PRO A 80 2.45 -0.98 -3.71
CA PRO A 80 2.51 -2.17 -4.55
C PRO A 80 1.74 -1.92 -5.84
N GLU A 81 2.37 -2.23 -6.98
CA GLU A 81 1.75 -2.15 -8.30
C GLU A 81 0.61 -3.18 -8.33
N GLN A 82 -0.53 -2.77 -7.77
CA GLN A 82 -1.69 -3.59 -7.54
C GLN A 82 -2.44 -3.69 -8.86
N GLU A 83 -2.65 -4.91 -9.34
CA GLU A 83 -3.51 -5.19 -10.49
C GLU A 83 -4.86 -4.45 -10.28
N PRO A 84 -5.18 -3.41 -11.06
CA PRO A 84 -6.34 -2.55 -10.80
C PRO A 84 -7.68 -3.30 -10.95
N ASP A 85 -7.66 -4.48 -11.57
CA ASP A 85 -8.88 -5.22 -11.93
C ASP A 85 -9.49 -6.06 -10.80
N LYS A 86 -8.90 -6.11 -9.60
CA LYS A 86 -9.40 -6.95 -8.48
C LYS A 86 -9.77 -6.17 -7.22
N TYR A 87 -9.93 -4.85 -7.30
CA TYR A 87 -10.31 -4.03 -6.15
C TYR A 87 -11.77 -3.58 -6.29
N VAL A 88 -12.54 -3.81 -5.23
CA VAL A 88 -13.97 -3.49 -5.17
C VAL A 88 -14.20 -2.42 -4.12
N GLU A 89 -15.00 -1.39 -4.46
CA GLU A 89 -15.43 -0.36 -3.52
C GLU A 89 -16.32 -0.99 -2.45
N ILE A 90 -15.97 -0.83 -1.17
CA ILE A 90 -16.76 -1.36 -0.05
C ILE A 90 -17.51 -0.28 0.73
N MET A 91 -16.98 0.96 0.76
CA MET A 91 -17.64 2.10 1.39
C MET A 91 -17.00 3.43 0.96
N SER A 92 -17.65 4.53 1.32
CA SER A 92 -17.11 5.88 1.17
C SER A 92 -17.47 6.76 2.38
N THR A 93 -16.59 7.68 2.76
CA THR A 93 -16.81 8.57 3.91
C THR A 93 -16.20 9.96 3.70
N PHE A 94 -16.82 10.97 4.31
CA PHE A 94 -16.29 12.34 4.38
C PHE A 94 -15.56 12.62 5.69
N ASN A 95 -15.64 11.70 6.65
CA ASN A 95 -15.19 11.92 8.01
C ASN A 95 -13.76 11.42 8.19
N ALA A 96 -12.84 12.35 8.46
CA ALA A 96 -11.44 12.03 8.73
C ALA A 96 -11.24 11.13 9.97
N ALA A 97 -12.12 11.21 10.97
CA ALA A 97 -12.06 10.34 12.14
C ALA A 97 -12.40 8.89 11.80
N ASP A 98 -13.47 8.68 11.01
CA ASP A 98 -13.84 7.35 10.52
C ASP A 98 -12.71 6.77 9.66
N MET A 99 -12.04 7.61 8.86
CA MET A 99 -10.92 7.16 8.04
C MET A 99 -9.75 6.62 8.85
N ALA A 100 -9.39 7.28 9.96
CA ALA A 100 -8.34 6.79 10.84
C ALA A 100 -8.69 5.43 11.45
N VAL A 101 -9.97 5.23 11.81
CA VAL A 101 -10.45 3.97 12.39
C VAL A 101 -10.49 2.86 11.33
N ILE A 102 -11.03 3.14 10.14
CA ILE A 102 -11.10 2.21 9.01
C ILE A 102 -9.70 1.70 8.65
N LYS A 103 -8.73 2.60 8.49
CA LYS A 103 -7.33 2.24 8.24
C LYS A 103 -6.79 1.31 9.33
N SER A 104 -6.97 1.68 10.59
CA SER A 104 -6.46 0.88 11.71
C SER A 104 -7.05 -0.54 11.76
N ILE A 105 -8.33 -0.72 11.42
CA ILE A 105 -8.98 -2.03 11.39
C ILE A 105 -8.43 -2.87 10.23
N LEU A 106 -8.37 -2.29 9.03
CA LEU A 106 -7.87 -2.97 7.83
C LEU A 106 -6.39 -3.35 7.96
N ASP A 107 -5.57 -2.46 8.54
CA ASP A 107 -4.15 -2.71 8.81
C ASP A 107 -3.95 -3.82 9.86
N MET A 108 -4.76 -3.82 10.93
CA MET A 108 -4.67 -4.84 11.99
C MET A 108 -4.97 -6.24 11.47
N GLU A 109 -5.95 -6.37 10.59
CA GLU A 109 -6.37 -7.64 9.97
C GLU A 109 -5.60 -7.94 8.66
N LYS A 110 -4.60 -7.12 8.31
CA LYS A 110 -3.75 -7.26 7.12
C LYS A 110 -4.57 -7.37 5.82
N ILE A 111 -5.64 -6.60 5.71
CA ILE A 111 -6.46 -6.50 4.51
C ILE A 111 -5.81 -5.50 3.57
N ALA A 112 -5.60 -5.88 2.32
CA ALA A 112 -5.07 -4.97 1.32
C ALA A 112 -6.18 -4.02 0.86
N TYR A 113 -5.95 -2.72 1.04
CA TYR A 113 -6.90 -1.66 0.68
C TYR A 113 -6.22 -0.54 -0.12
N TYR A 114 -7.04 0.17 -0.89
CA TYR A 114 -6.68 1.37 -1.63
C TYR A 114 -7.72 2.46 -1.32
N LEU A 115 -7.23 3.66 -1.03
CA LEU A 115 -8.07 4.83 -0.85
C LEU A 115 -7.95 5.71 -2.07
N HIS A 116 -9.05 5.87 -2.79
CA HIS A 116 -9.10 6.82 -3.90
C HIS A 116 -9.37 8.22 -3.33
N ASP A 117 -8.56 9.19 -3.76
CA ASP A 117 -8.61 10.62 -3.36
C ASP A 117 -8.02 11.01 -1.98
N GLU A 118 -6.94 10.37 -1.51
CA GLU A 118 -6.23 10.86 -0.30
C GLU A 118 -5.51 12.23 -0.47
N ASN A 119 -5.42 12.76 -1.70
CA ASN A 119 -4.65 13.97 -2.03
C ASN A 119 -5.46 15.28 -1.97
N PHE A 120 -6.43 15.37 -1.05
CA PHE A 120 -7.40 16.47 -1.00
C PHE A 120 -6.95 17.69 -0.17
N HIS A 121 -5.74 18.20 -0.40
CA HIS A 121 -5.31 19.46 0.26
C HIS A 121 -4.96 20.62 -0.67
N ALA A 122 -5.00 20.47 -2.00
CA ALA A 122 -4.46 21.51 -2.86
C ALA A 122 -5.48 22.46 -3.53
N ILE A 123 -6.49 22.03 -4.32
CA ILE A 123 -7.08 22.99 -5.31
C ILE A 123 -8.61 22.91 -5.58
N TYR A 124 -9.39 21.94 -5.08
CA TYR A 124 -10.84 21.86 -5.40
C TYR A 124 -11.75 21.87 -4.16
N PRO A 125 -12.98 22.41 -4.23
CA PRO A 125 -13.90 22.47 -3.09
C PRO A 125 -14.19 21.05 -2.53
N ALA A 126 -14.10 20.95 -1.21
CA ALA A 126 -14.20 19.76 -0.36
C ALA A 126 -15.57 19.06 -0.40
N ILE A 127 -15.87 18.31 -1.47
CA ILE A 127 -17.20 17.68 -1.66
C ILE A 127 -17.12 16.23 -2.20
N GLN A 128 -15.94 15.61 -2.29
CA GLN A 128 -15.85 14.20 -2.72
C GLN A 128 -15.60 13.30 -1.49
N PRO A 129 -16.40 12.25 -1.26
CA PRO A 129 -16.15 11.30 -0.19
C PRO A 129 -14.94 10.44 -0.57
N VAL A 130 -14.07 10.17 0.40
CA VAL A 130 -12.96 9.23 0.22
C VAL A 130 -13.55 7.84 0.03
N LYS A 131 -13.20 7.19 -1.07
CA LYS A 131 -13.69 5.86 -1.42
C LYS A 131 -12.68 4.81 -1.00
N ILE A 132 -13.17 3.78 -0.32
CA ILE A 132 -12.36 2.67 0.18
C ILE A 132 -12.58 1.46 -0.70
N PHE A 133 -11.49 0.95 -1.24
CA PHE A 133 -11.43 -0.25 -2.06
C PHE A 133 -10.64 -1.34 -1.35
N VAL A 134 -11.09 -2.58 -1.47
CA VAL A 134 -10.35 -3.77 -0.97
C VAL A 134 -10.28 -4.82 -2.06
N ARG A 135 -9.35 -5.77 -1.93
CA ARG A 135 -9.29 -6.89 -2.87
C ARG A 135 -10.59 -7.70 -2.84
N GLU A 136 -11.05 -8.14 -4.01
CA GLU A 136 -12.28 -8.92 -4.20
C GLU A 136 -12.33 -10.16 -3.30
N ASP A 137 -11.19 -10.82 -3.08
CA ASP A 137 -11.07 -12.00 -2.21
C ASP A 137 -11.17 -11.69 -0.70
N GLN A 138 -11.12 -10.42 -0.31
CA GLN A 138 -11.17 -9.96 1.08
C GLN A 138 -12.41 -9.10 1.39
N VAL A 139 -13.34 -8.94 0.43
CA VAL A 139 -14.51 -8.07 0.57
C VAL A 139 -15.40 -8.49 1.74
N GLU A 140 -15.76 -9.77 1.84
CA GLU A 140 -16.65 -10.26 2.90
C GLU A 140 -16.08 -9.98 4.30
N THR A 141 -14.79 -10.30 4.50
CA THR A 141 -14.08 -10.05 5.76
C THR A 141 -14.00 -8.56 6.08
N ALA A 142 -13.67 -7.72 5.08
CA ALA A 142 -13.58 -6.27 5.28
C ALA A 142 -14.94 -5.67 5.68
N ILE A 143 -16.03 -6.11 5.06
CA ILE A 143 -17.38 -5.65 5.39
C ILE A 143 -17.74 -6.05 6.82
N GLU A 144 -17.51 -7.32 7.21
CA GLU A 144 -17.81 -7.80 8.56
C GLU A 144 -17.08 -7.00 9.66
N LEU A 145 -15.81 -6.66 9.42
CA LEU A 145 -15.01 -5.88 10.36
C LEU A 145 -15.50 -4.42 10.46
N LEU A 146 -15.95 -3.85 9.35
CA LEU A 146 -16.36 -2.44 9.27
C LEU A 146 -17.84 -2.23 9.62
N GLN A 147 -18.67 -3.28 9.75
CA GLN A 147 -20.05 -3.20 10.23
C GLN A 147 -20.19 -2.54 11.61
N VAL A 148 -19.12 -2.56 12.42
CA VAL A 148 -19.07 -1.88 13.72
C VAL A 148 -19.24 -0.36 13.57
N LEU A 149 -18.84 0.23 12.44
CA LEU A 149 -18.90 1.68 12.19
C LEU A 149 -20.28 2.14 11.70
N ASP A 150 -20.98 1.32 10.92
CA ASP A 150 -22.31 1.66 10.37
C ASP A 150 -23.37 1.81 11.49
N SER A 151 -23.13 1.14 12.63
CA SER A 151 -23.99 1.14 13.81
C SER A 151 -24.13 2.52 14.50
N GLN A 152 -23.34 3.54 14.10
CA GLN A 152 -23.47 4.90 14.63
C GLN A 152 -24.03 5.93 13.62
N VAL A 153 -24.36 5.53 12.38
CA VAL A 153 -24.87 6.46 11.34
C VAL A 153 -26.41 6.47 11.28
N THR A 154 -27.11 5.49 11.87
CA THR A 154 -28.57 5.33 11.74
C THR A 154 -29.41 5.95 12.85
N THR A 155 -28.92 6.98 13.56
CA THR A 155 -29.74 7.66 14.59
C THR A 155 -29.71 9.18 14.48
N SER A 156 -30.16 9.74 13.36
CA SER A 156 -30.67 11.13 13.28
C SER A 156 -31.38 11.39 11.96
N SER A 157 -32.62 10.96 11.85
CA SER A 157 -33.69 11.71 11.14
C SER A 157 -35.04 11.08 11.45
N GLN A 158 -35.53 11.31 12.68
CA GLN A 158 -36.96 11.48 12.86
C GLN A 158 -37.30 12.90 12.42
N THR A 159 -38.06 13.03 11.35
CA THR A 159 -39.11 14.04 11.29
C THR A 159 -40.41 13.30 11.01
N THR A 160 -41.14 13.07 12.10
CA THR A 160 -42.59 12.87 12.13
C THR A 160 -43.28 14.06 11.49
N GLU A 161 -44.20 13.84 10.54
CA GLU A 161 -45.46 14.61 10.45
C GLU A 161 -46.56 13.65 10.00
N GLU A 162 -47.55 13.48 10.89
CA GLU A 162 -48.79 12.74 10.73
C GLU A 162 -49.81 13.50 9.87
N GLY A 163 -50.72 12.72 9.27
CA GLY A 163 -52.09 13.13 8.94
C GLY A 163 -52.29 13.87 7.61
N ASP A 164 -53.39 13.75 6.88
CA ASP A 164 -54.63 12.97 6.98
C ASP A 164 -55.38 13.24 5.66
N ASP A 165 -56.24 12.31 5.23
CA ASP A 165 -57.47 12.52 4.42
C ASP A 165 -57.36 13.17 3.01
N GLU A 166 -58.18 12.92 1.99
CA GLU A 166 -59.22 11.96 1.65
C GLU A 166 -59.53 12.21 0.13
N ILE A 167 -59.80 11.12 -0.60
CA ILE A 167 -60.84 10.97 -1.65
C ILE A 167 -60.79 11.75 -3.00
N SER A 168 -60.87 10.94 -4.07
CA SER A 168 -61.78 11.01 -5.26
C SER A 168 -60.99 10.92 -6.57
N GLY A 169 -61.29 10.09 -7.57
CA GLY A 169 -62.38 9.14 -7.86
C GLY A 169 -61.88 8.15 -8.93
N ARG A 170 -62.25 6.88 -8.87
CA ARG A 170 -63.42 6.23 -9.51
C ARG A 170 -63.43 6.28 -11.05
N LYS A 171 -63.16 5.09 -11.63
CA LYS A 171 -63.72 4.45 -12.86
C LYS A 171 -63.63 5.26 -14.18
N GLU A 172 -63.34 4.68 -15.34
CA GLU A 172 -63.53 3.32 -15.89
C GLU A 172 -62.63 3.19 -17.12
#